data_AF-J9E292-F1
#
_entry.id   AF-J9E292-F1
#
_cell.length_a   1.000
_cell.length_b   1.000
_cell.length_c   1.000
_cell.angle_alpha   90.00
_cell.angle_beta   90.00
_cell.angle_gamma   90.00
#
_symmetry.space_group_name_H-M   'P 1'
#
loop_
_entity.id
_entity.type
_entity.pdbx_description
1 polymer ?
#
loop_
_entity_poly.entity_id
_entity_poly.type
_entity_poly.pdbx_seq_one_letter_code
_entity_poly.pdbx_strand_id
1 'polypeptide(L)' 'MGLPYSPLCDRNTVHVADSQIGFIDFIVEPTMIICGEMLTRIIEPLVPLQSSHTFLPCDNSDSLLASVDVPQEHE' A
#
# COMPACT_ATOMS: atom_id res chain seq x y z
N MET A 1 -21.95 17.58 29.18
CA MET A 1 -20.51 17.42 29.45
C MET A 1 -19.70 18.70 29.29
N GLY A 2 -20.16 19.73 28.54
CA GLY A 2 -19.52 21.07 28.55
C GLY A 2 -18.06 21.09 28.08
N LEU A 3 -17.60 20.03 27.43
CA LEU A 3 -16.24 19.90 26.92
C LEU A 3 -16.15 20.57 25.55
N PRO A 4 -14.98 21.13 25.20
CA PRO A 4 -14.76 21.63 23.85
C PRO A 4 -14.86 20.48 22.84
N TYR A 5 -15.29 20.81 21.62
CA TYR A 5 -15.27 19.85 20.51
C TYR A 5 -13.82 19.52 20.15
N SER A 6 -13.51 18.23 20.04
CA SER A 6 -12.28 17.79 19.38
C SER A 6 -12.27 18.27 17.93
N PRO A 7 -11.07 18.40 17.30
CA PRO A 7 -10.97 18.73 15.89
C PRO A 7 -11.89 17.85 15.05
N LEU A 8 -12.57 18.47 14.07
CA LEU A 8 -13.49 17.81 13.13
C LEU A 8 -14.76 17.21 13.74
N CYS A 9 -14.98 17.31 15.05
CA CYS A 9 -16.14 16.72 15.73
C CYS A 9 -17.38 17.63 15.81
N ASP A 10 -17.30 18.88 15.33
CA ASP A 10 -18.47 19.75 15.18
C ASP A 10 -18.99 19.71 13.74
N ARG A 11 -20.17 19.11 13.55
CA ARG A 11 -20.83 18.98 12.24
C ARG A 11 -21.17 20.31 11.58
N ASN A 12 -21.31 21.39 12.35
CA ASN A 12 -21.75 22.68 11.83
C ASN A 12 -20.57 23.53 11.32
N THR A 13 -19.35 23.21 11.76
CA THR A 13 -18.16 24.03 11.48
C THR A 13 -17.04 23.23 10.81
N VAL A 14 -17.20 21.93 10.59
CA VAL A 14 -16.16 21.10 9.98
C VAL A 14 -16.04 21.37 8.48
N HIS A 15 -14.82 21.71 8.04
CA HIS A 15 -14.44 21.82 6.63
C HIS A 15 -13.91 20.46 6.15
N VAL A 16 -14.80 19.54 5.78
CA VAL A 16 -14.44 18.14 5.50
C VAL A 16 -13.37 18.04 4.41
N ALA A 17 -13.54 18.73 3.28
CA ALA A 17 -12.61 18.63 2.15
C ALA A 17 -11.19 19.08 2.52
N ASP A 18 -11.05 20.28 3.09
CA ASP A 18 -9.75 20.82 3.52
C ASP A 18 -9.09 19.94 4.58
N SER A 19 -9.90 19.38 5.48
CA SER A 19 -9.41 18.48 6.53
C SER A 19 -8.91 17.15 5.96
N GLN A 20 -9.54 16.63 4.89
CA GLN A 20 -9.06 15.41 4.22
C GLN A 20 -7.79 15.68 3.43
N ILE A 21 -7.69 16.82 2.73
CA ILE A 21 -6.45 17.23 2.04
C ILE A 21 -5.31 17.31 3.06
N GLY A 22 -5.52 18.03 4.17
CA GLY A 22 -4.52 18.12 5.23
C GLY A 22 -4.18 16.76 5.87
N PHE A 23 -5.15 15.87 6.06
CA PHE A 23 -4.88 14.53 6.58
C PHE A 23 -4.01 13.71 5.63
N ILE A 24 -4.24 13.83 4.32
CA ILE A 24 -3.41 13.17 3.32
C ILE A 24 -1.98 13.72 3.36
N ASP A 25 -1.83 15.03 3.20
CA ASP A 25 -0.53 15.69 3.07
C ASP A 25 0.33 15.54 4.33
N PHE A 26 -0.29 15.58 5.52
CA PHE A 26 0.46 15.62 6.78
C PHE A 26 0.54 14.28 7.51
N ILE A 27 -0.34 13.32 7.21
CA ILE A 27 -0.36 12.02 7.90
C ILE A 27 -0.18 10.86 6.92
N VAL A 28 -1.04 10.75 5.91
CA VAL A 28 -1.07 9.58 5.03
C VAL A 28 0.17 9.50 4.15
N GLU A 29 0.49 10.57 3.42
CA GLU A 29 1.63 10.60 2.49
C GLU A 29 2.96 10.35 3.21
N PRO A 30 3.31 11.06 4.31
CA PRO A 30 4.55 10.81 5.04
C PRO A 30 4.64 9.38 5.57
N THR A 31 3.52 8.81 6.04
CA THR A 31 3.48 7.43 6.54
C THR A 31 3.73 6.43 5.41
N MET A 32 3.10 6.63 4.25
CA MET A 32 3.25 5.73 3.11
C MET A 32 4.66 5.76 2.51
N ILE A 33 5.31 6.92 2.50
CA ILE A 33 6.72 7.04 2.08
C ILE A 33 7.60 6.15 2.97
N ILE A 34 7.46 6.26 4.30
CA ILE A 34 8.24 5.45 5.25
C ILE A 34 7.93 3.96 5.08
N CYS A 35 6.65 3.60 4.96
CA CYS A 35 6.25 2.21 4.71
C CYS A 35 6.88 1.65 3.43
N GLY A 36 6.91 2.43 2.35
CA GLY A 36 7.55 2.06 1.09
C GLY A 36 9.04 1.82 1.25
N GLU A 37 9.76 2.72 1.92
CA GLU A 37 11.19 2.54 2.18
C GLU A 37 11.49 1.33 3.06
N MET A 38 10.68 1.09 4.09
CA MET A 38 10.81 -0.08 4.97
C MET A 38 10.61 -1.37 4.15
N LEU A 39 9.61 -1.38 3.28
CA LEU A 39 9.32 -2.52 2.41
C LEU A 39 10.48 -2.77 1.43
N THR A 40 11.05 -1.73 0.81
CA THR A 40 12.24 -1.87 -0.04
C THR A 40 13.39 -2.53 0.71
N ARG A 41 13.71 -2.06 1.92
CA ARG A 41 14.80 -2.62 2.74
C ARG A 41 14.58 -4.08 3.13
N ILE A 42 13.32 -4.50 3.30
CA ILE A 42 12.97 -5.88 3.63
C ILE A 42 13.02 -6.76 2.39
N ILE A 43 12.52 -6.30 1.25
CA ILE A 43 12.38 -7.13 0.03
C ILE A 43 13.70 -7.25 -0.74
N GLU A 44 14.50 -6.19 -0.82
CA GLU A 44 15.77 -6.17 -1.57
C GLU A 44 16.72 -7.35 -1.27
N PRO A 45 16.96 -7.75 0.00
CA PRO A 45 17.79 -8.93 0.28
C PRO A 45 17.08 -10.28 0.04
N LEU A 46 15.76 -10.31 -0.06
CA LEU A 46 14.97 -11.54 -0.20
C LEU A 46 14.70 -11.91 -1.66
N VAL A 47 14.60 -10.91 -2.53
CA VAL A 47 14.39 -11.07 -3.96
C VAL A 47 15.43 -10.21 -4.67
N PRO A 48 16.43 -10.80 -5.35
CA PRO A 48 17.28 -10.06 -6.27
C PRO A 48 16.37 -9.50 -7.36
N LEU A 49 15.94 -8.25 -7.21
CA LEU A 49 15.01 -7.62 -8.13
C LEU A 49 15.74 -7.50 -9.47
N GLN A 50 15.46 -8.42 -10.41
CA GLN A 50 15.81 -8.14 -11.80
C GLN A 50 15.05 -6.87 -12.16
N SER A 51 15.76 -5.85 -12.63
CA SER A 51 15.21 -4.55 -13.00
C SER A 51 14.30 -4.68 -14.22
N SER A 52 13.13 -5.27 -14.06
CA SER A 52 12.05 -5.24 -15.03
C SER A 52 11.02 -4.23 -14.54
N HIS A 53 10.94 -3.15 -15.31
CA HIS A 53 10.14 -1.96 -15.12
C HIS A 53 8.63 -2.22 -15.26
N THR A 54 8.08 -3.13 -14.44
CA THR A 54 6.66 -3.46 -14.47
C THR A 54 5.92 -2.54 -13.51
N PHE A 55 5.48 -1.39 -14.04
CA PHE A 55 4.30 -0.72 -13.49
C PHE A 55 3.16 -1.74 -13.52
N LEU A 56 2.79 -2.28 -12.35
CA LEU A 56 1.67 -3.21 -12.23
C LEU A 56 0.36 -2.46 -12.52
N PRO A 57 -0.42 -2.84 -13.55
CA PRO A 57 -1.83 -2.54 -13.57
C PRO A 57 -2.51 -3.51 -12.60
N CYS A 58 -3.39 -2.99 -11.75
CA CYS A 58 -4.35 -3.83 -11.04
C CYS A 58 -5.24 -4.52 -12.08
N ASP A 59 -5.13 -5.85 -12.21
CA ASP A 59 -6.19 -6.63 -12.82
C ASP A 59 -6.37 -7.95 -12.06
N ASN A 60 -7.58 -8.10 -11.54
CA ASN A 60 -8.07 -9.29 -10.85
C ASN A 60 -8.25 -10.44 -11.85
N SER A 61 -7.48 -11.51 -11.71
CA SER A 61 -7.97 -12.87 -11.96
C SER A 61 -6.95 -13.91 -11.52
N ASP A 62 -7.42 -14.80 -10.65
CA ASP A 62 -6.78 -16.02 -10.17
C ASP A 62 -5.91 -16.73 -11.21
N SER A 63 -4.64 -16.93 -10.89
CA SER A 63 -3.82 -18.02 -11.42
C SER A 63 -2.67 -18.29 -10.45
N LEU A 64 -3.01 -18.79 -9.27
CA LEU A 64 -2.20 -19.85 -8.70
C LEU A 64 -2.13 -20.98 -9.76
N LEU A 65 -1.03 -21.72 -9.79
CA LEU A 65 -0.81 -22.98 -10.52
C LEU A 65 -0.13 -22.86 -11.91
N ALA A 66 1.20 -22.68 -11.91
CA ALA A 66 2.14 -23.36 -12.81
C ALA A 66 3.54 -23.11 -12.22
N SER A 67 4.35 -24.07 -11.80
CA SER A 67 4.58 -25.40 -12.36
C SER A 67 5.26 -26.27 -11.29
N VAL A 68 4.61 -27.36 -10.88
CA VAL A 68 5.30 -28.48 -10.23
C VAL A 68 5.93 -29.32 -11.34
N ASP A 69 7.25 -29.41 -11.31
CA ASP A 69 8.11 -30.19 -12.20
C ASP A 69 7.71 -31.69 -12.16
N VAL A 70 7.41 -32.29 -13.31
CA VAL A 70 7.16 -33.73 -13.46
C VAL A 70 8.41 -34.36 -14.08
N PRO A 71 9.10 -35.32 -13.43
CA PRO A 71 10.23 -36.01 -14.04
C PRO A 71 9.75 -36.95 -15.15
N GLN A 72 10.40 -36.85 -16.31
CA GLN A 72 10.20 -37.68 -17.50
C GLN A 72 10.75 -39.09 -17.27
N GLU A 73 9.90 -40.12 -17.31
CA GLU A 73 10.35 -41.52 -17.37
C GLU A 73 10.38 -42.02 -18.82
N HIS A 74 11.54 -42.56 -19.19
CA HIS A 74 11.82 -43.28 -20.44
C HIS A 74 11.20 -44.68 -20.41
N GLU A 75 10.42 -45.05 -21.44
CA GLU A 75 10.70 -46.14 -22.40
C GLU A 75 9.61 -46.22 -23.48
#